data_AF-A0A1H6F647-F1
#
_entry.id   AF-A0A1H6F647-F1
#
_cell.length_a   1.000
_cell.length_b   1.000
_cell.length_c   1.000
_cell.angle_alpha   90.00
_cell.angle_beta   90.00
_cell.angle_gamma   90.00
#
_symmetry.space_group_name_H-M   'P 1'
#
loop_
_entity.id
_entity.type
_entity.pdbx_description
1 polymer ?
#
loop_
_entity_poly.entity_id
_entity_poly.type
_entity_poly.pdbx_seq_one_letter_code
_entity_poly.pdbx_strand_id
1 'polypeptide(L)'
;MIILMCNMAWMRHYNGITLSDYPINGGKHIEEEGYGHEVINFQVNGRYVYGYTQAKNATIEINRIGGKGKDFIDDVLVVWRARSEKIGSVIVGWYKNARVYRHEQDGNRNRVFTYDGENYYPRYHIRARATDAFLIPAQRRNFQVPVTHKGFGSRTFVSFLDKDIKEVNTFKKLLIEYIERAERGNFASPNRGKRGVIAAIPGQHKMS
;
A
#
# COMPACT_ATOMS: atom_id res chain seq x y z
N MET A 1 -12.96 4.85 -10.54
CA MET A 1 -12.13 3.92 -9.74
C MET A 1 -11.73 4.56 -8.41
N ILE A 2 -11.96 3.85 -7.31
CA ILE A 2 -11.57 4.28 -5.95
C ILE A 2 -10.13 3.82 -5.71
N ILE A 3 -9.28 4.71 -5.21
CA ILE A 3 -7.89 4.40 -4.88
C ILE A 3 -7.61 4.81 -3.44
N LEU A 4 -7.18 3.83 -2.65
CA LEU A 4 -6.75 4.01 -1.27
C LEU A 4 -5.24 3.79 -1.20
N MET A 5 -4.50 4.74 -0.65
CA MET A 5 -3.06 4.60 -0.43
C MET A 5 -2.80 4.36 1.06
N CYS A 6 -2.13 3.25 1.36
CA CYS A 6 -1.80 2.82 2.70
C CYS A 6 -0.28 2.85 2.92
N ASN A 7 0.16 3.51 3.98
CA ASN A 7 1.55 3.49 4.39
C ASN A 7 1.83 2.26 5.24
N MET A 8 3.01 1.69 5.07
CA MET A 8 3.52 0.59 5.88
C MET A 8 5.03 0.69 6.04
N ALA A 9 5.59 -0.07 6.99
CA ALA A 9 7.03 -0.26 7.08
C ALA A 9 7.60 -0.83 5.77
N TRP A 10 8.88 -0.59 5.50
CA TRP A 10 9.59 -1.20 4.39
C TRP A 10 10.02 -2.62 4.75
N MET A 11 9.63 -3.59 3.93
CA MET A 11 10.10 -4.98 3.96
C MET A 11 10.21 -5.52 2.54
N ARG A 12 11.02 -6.54 2.30
CA ARG A 12 11.20 -7.21 1.01
C ARG A 12 10.00 -8.09 0.67
N HIS A 13 9.46 -8.87 1.59
CA HIS A 13 8.45 -9.89 1.28
C HIS A 13 7.12 -9.69 1.99
N TYR A 14 7.08 -9.03 3.15
CA TYR A 14 5.86 -8.91 3.97
C TYR A 14 5.17 -10.26 4.19
N ASN A 15 5.98 -11.25 4.55
CA ASN A 15 5.55 -12.62 4.81
C ASN A 15 6.16 -13.14 6.12
N GLY A 16 6.06 -12.33 7.17
CA GLY A 16 6.67 -12.58 8.47
C GLY A 16 8.02 -11.89 8.63
N ILE A 17 8.56 -11.93 9.84
CA ILE A 17 9.80 -11.27 10.21
C ILE A 17 10.94 -12.28 10.15
N THR A 18 12.01 -11.93 9.45
CA THR A 18 13.27 -12.68 9.50
C THR A 18 14.44 -11.72 9.69
N LEU A 19 15.62 -12.23 10.05
CA LEU A 19 16.84 -11.43 10.14
C LEU A 19 17.17 -10.69 8.83
N SER A 20 16.83 -11.28 7.68
CA SER A 20 17.05 -10.68 6.37
C SER A 20 15.89 -9.80 5.88
N ASP A 21 14.79 -9.75 6.62
CA ASP A 21 13.59 -9.03 6.22
C ASP A 21 12.85 -8.44 7.43
N TYR A 22 13.58 -7.64 8.19
CA TYR A 22 13.05 -6.91 9.33
C TYR A 22 12.34 -5.62 8.86
N PRO A 23 11.22 -5.19 9.48
CA PRO A 23 10.54 -3.95 9.12
C PRO A 23 11.40 -2.71 9.40
N ILE A 24 11.53 -1.83 8.39
CA ILE A 24 12.33 -0.59 8.47
C ILE A 24 11.43 0.62 8.26
N ASN A 25 11.68 1.74 8.96
CA ASN A 25 10.88 2.97 8.87
C ASN A 25 9.38 2.73 9.15
N GLY A 26 9.09 1.86 10.12
CA GLY A 26 7.74 1.60 10.62
C GLY A 26 7.20 2.72 11.51
N GLY A 27 5.97 2.55 12.01
CA GLY A 27 5.46 3.41 13.07
C GLY A 27 6.19 3.16 14.39
N LYS A 28 5.96 4.04 15.38
CA LYS A 28 6.58 3.99 16.71
C LYS A 28 6.48 2.61 17.40
N HIS A 29 5.40 1.88 17.17
CA HIS A 29 5.21 0.53 17.72
C HIS A 29 6.24 -0.49 17.21
N ILE A 30 6.70 -0.40 15.96
CA ILE A 30 7.78 -1.27 15.45
C ILE A 30 9.12 -0.89 16.06
N GLU A 31 9.32 0.40 16.37
CA GLU A 31 10.53 0.89 17.04
C GLU A 31 10.59 0.44 18.52
N GLU A 32 9.43 0.24 19.16
CA GLU A 32 9.33 -0.14 20.58
C GLU A 32 9.17 -1.66 20.80
N GLU A 33 8.36 -2.35 19.99
CA GLU A 33 7.98 -3.77 20.17
C GLU A 33 8.61 -4.70 19.12
N GLY A 34 9.27 -4.13 18.10
CA GLY A 34 9.98 -4.89 17.06
C GLY A 34 9.12 -5.51 15.95
N TYR A 35 7.78 -5.44 16.06
CA TYR A 35 6.87 -5.94 15.02
C TYR A 35 5.62 -5.07 14.84
N GLY A 36 4.92 -5.30 13.73
CA GLY A 36 3.64 -4.65 13.43
C GLY A 36 2.73 -5.62 12.68
N HIS A 37 1.43 -5.35 12.66
CA HIS A 37 0.48 -6.22 11.96
C HIS A 37 0.69 -6.22 10.43
N GLU A 38 1.38 -5.23 9.86
CA GLU A 38 1.65 -5.12 8.43
C GLU A 38 2.70 -6.11 7.88
N VAL A 39 3.43 -6.80 8.76
CA VAL A 39 4.59 -7.64 8.38
C VAL A 39 4.21 -8.88 7.57
N ILE A 40 2.92 -9.17 7.48
CA ILE A 40 2.35 -10.27 6.69
C ILE A 40 1.36 -9.80 5.61
N ASN A 41 1.37 -8.51 5.23
CA ASN A 41 0.41 -7.98 4.26
C ASN A 41 0.42 -8.75 2.92
N PHE A 42 1.53 -9.36 2.50
CA PHE A 42 1.58 -10.15 1.26
C PHE A 42 1.68 -11.66 1.49
N GLN A 43 1.49 -12.12 2.73
CA GLN A 43 1.35 -13.54 3.02
C GLN A 43 0.04 -14.06 2.42
N VAL A 44 0.16 -15.08 1.56
CA VAL A 44 -1.00 -15.79 1.02
C VAL A 44 -1.56 -16.71 2.09
N ASN A 45 -2.84 -16.54 2.39
CA ASN A 45 -3.60 -17.39 3.29
C ASN A 45 -4.79 -17.98 2.54
N GLY A 46 -4.64 -19.24 2.10
CA GLY A 46 -5.59 -19.87 1.19
C GLY A 46 -5.66 -19.13 -0.14
N ARG A 47 -6.84 -18.60 -0.50
CA ARG A 47 -7.06 -17.85 -1.76
C ARG A 47 -6.92 -16.33 -1.61
N TYR A 48 -6.56 -15.85 -0.42
CA TYR A 48 -6.61 -14.43 -0.08
C TYR A 48 -5.29 -13.91 0.47
N VAL A 49 -5.12 -12.60 0.39
CA VAL A 49 -4.18 -11.82 1.20
C VAL A 49 -4.97 -10.85 2.07
N TYR A 50 -4.35 -10.43 3.17
CA TYR A 50 -4.97 -9.58 4.17
C TYR A 50 -4.04 -8.44 4.50
N GLY A 51 -4.52 -7.21 4.37
CA GLY A 51 -3.75 -6.01 4.59
C GLY A 51 -4.14 -5.30 5.88
N TYR A 52 -3.15 -5.04 6.70
CA TYR A 52 -3.23 -4.11 7.83
C TYR A 52 -2.67 -2.74 7.47
N THR A 53 -3.30 -1.71 8.00
CA THR A 53 -2.79 -0.34 8.03
C THR A 53 -3.13 0.28 9.38
N GLN A 54 -2.26 1.13 9.92
CA GLN A 54 -2.50 1.80 11.20
C GLN A 54 -3.51 2.96 11.03
N ALA A 55 -4.76 2.63 10.74
CA ALA A 55 -5.85 3.59 10.61
C ALA A 55 -6.11 4.30 11.95
N LYS A 56 -6.46 5.59 11.90
CA LYS A 56 -6.77 6.36 13.12
C LYS A 56 -7.98 5.73 13.82
N ASN A 57 -7.88 5.50 15.13
CA ASN A 57 -8.93 4.84 15.92
C ASN A 57 -9.38 3.49 15.33
N ALA A 58 -8.44 2.74 14.74
CA ALA A 58 -8.71 1.48 14.05
C ALA A 58 -9.79 1.55 12.95
N THR A 59 -10.06 2.76 12.42
CA THR A 59 -11.19 3.02 11.52
C THR A 59 -10.74 3.69 10.23
N ILE A 60 -11.12 3.11 9.08
CA ILE A 60 -10.98 3.71 7.76
C ILE A 60 -12.28 4.46 7.43
N GLU A 61 -12.16 5.74 7.09
CA GLU A 61 -13.26 6.64 6.72
C GLU A 61 -13.85 6.33 5.34
N ILE A 62 -14.39 5.12 5.15
CA ILE A 62 -14.93 4.65 3.87
C ILE A 62 -16.12 5.49 3.36
N ASN A 63 -16.74 6.30 4.22
CA ASN A 63 -17.75 7.29 3.82
C ASN A 63 -17.23 8.23 2.73
N ARG A 64 -15.94 8.58 2.76
CA ARG A 64 -15.29 9.43 1.75
C ARG A 64 -15.24 8.82 0.36
N ILE A 65 -15.38 7.51 0.28
CA ILE A 65 -15.21 6.72 -0.95
C ILE A 65 -16.42 5.81 -1.20
N GLY A 66 -17.63 6.32 -0.91
CA GLY A 66 -18.89 5.65 -1.27
C GLY A 66 -19.39 4.60 -0.26
N GLY A 67 -18.78 4.51 0.92
CA GLY A 67 -19.15 3.59 1.99
C GLY A 67 -20.16 4.12 3.00
N LYS A 68 -20.97 5.15 2.68
CA LYS A 68 -21.93 5.73 3.62
C LYS A 68 -22.92 4.67 4.11
N GLY A 69 -23.00 4.50 5.44
CA GLY A 69 -23.88 3.51 6.08
C GLY A 69 -23.48 2.04 5.89
N LYS A 70 -22.26 1.77 5.40
CA LYS A 70 -21.74 0.41 5.19
C LYS A 70 -20.62 0.08 6.17
N ASP A 71 -20.42 -1.21 6.40
CA ASP A 71 -19.28 -1.73 7.18
C ASP A 71 -18.05 -2.02 6.32
N PHE A 72 -18.24 -2.17 5.01
CA PHE A 72 -17.18 -2.33 4.04
C PHE A 72 -17.59 -1.82 2.66
N ILE A 73 -16.60 -1.68 1.78
CA ILE A 73 -16.78 -1.48 0.35
C ILE A 73 -15.90 -2.47 -0.42
N ASP A 74 -16.34 -2.87 -1.60
CA ASP A 74 -15.60 -3.70 -2.54
C ASP A 74 -15.06 -2.84 -3.71
N ASP A 75 -14.33 -3.47 -4.63
CA ASP A 75 -13.80 -2.86 -5.86
C ASP A 75 -12.88 -1.65 -5.64
N VAL A 76 -12.06 -1.72 -4.58
CA VAL A 76 -11.06 -0.71 -4.25
C VAL A 76 -9.69 -1.14 -4.77
N LEU A 77 -8.98 -0.21 -5.43
CA LEU A 77 -7.54 -0.35 -5.66
C LEU A 77 -6.79 0.14 -4.41
N VAL A 78 -6.23 -0.79 -3.66
CA VAL A 78 -5.40 -0.49 -2.49
C VAL A 78 -3.94 -0.49 -2.90
N VAL A 79 -3.24 0.60 -2.62
CA VAL A 79 -1.85 0.79 -3.02
C VAL A 79 -0.98 0.98 -1.80
N TRP A 80 0.02 0.11 -1.67
CA TRP A 80 0.95 0.08 -0.55
C TRP A 80 2.16 0.97 -0.83
N ARG A 81 2.45 1.87 0.10
CA ARG A 81 3.59 2.78 0.05
C ARG A 81 4.46 2.61 1.28
N ALA A 82 5.76 2.52 1.09
CA ALA A 82 6.72 2.48 2.19
C ALA A 82 7.86 3.48 1.94
N ARG A 83 8.55 3.87 3.02
CA ARG A 83 9.75 4.68 2.94
C ARG A 83 10.95 3.77 2.70
N SER A 84 11.47 3.79 1.47
CA SER A 84 12.76 3.19 1.13
C SER A 84 13.89 3.95 1.82
N GLU A 85 14.94 3.21 2.17
CA GLU A 85 16.17 3.73 2.77
C GLU A 85 16.96 4.63 1.82
N LYS A 86 16.78 4.47 0.50
CA LYS A 86 17.63 5.12 -0.52
C LYS A 86 16.96 6.31 -1.20
N ILE A 87 15.71 6.15 -1.62
CA ILE A 87 15.04 7.11 -2.52
C ILE A 87 13.77 7.70 -1.90
N GLY A 88 13.60 7.59 -0.59
CA GLY A 88 12.41 8.07 0.10
C GLY A 88 11.20 7.19 -0.18
N SER A 89 10.01 7.77 -0.27
CA SER A 89 8.79 6.98 -0.34
C SER A 89 8.49 6.45 -1.73
N VAL A 90 8.16 5.17 -1.82
CA VAL A 90 7.87 4.48 -3.08
C VAL A 90 6.63 3.61 -2.97
N ILE A 91 6.04 3.29 -4.13
CA ILE A 91 5.05 2.22 -4.24
C ILE A 91 5.75 0.88 -4.06
N VAL A 92 5.17 0.03 -3.22
CA VAL A 92 5.67 -1.29 -2.85
C VAL A 92 4.89 -2.40 -3.55
N GLY A 93 3.59 -2.19 -3.73
CA GLY A 93 2.68 -3.17 -4.30
C GLY A 93 1.25 -2.68 -4.20
N TRP A 94 0.31 -3.52 -4.60
CA TRP A 94 -1.11 -3.19 -4.59
C TRP A 94 -1.99 -4.42 -4.47
N TYR A 95 -3.23 -4.21 -4.08
CA TYR A 95 -4.32 -5.15 -4.26
C TYR A 95 -5.37 -4.53 -5.17
N LYS A 96 -5.73 -5.24 -6.24
CA LYS A 96 -6.90 -4.92 -7.05
C LYS A 96 -8.15 -5.55 -6.43
N ASN A 97 -9.32 -5.00 -6.79
CA ASN A 97 -10.63 -5.56 -6.41
C ASN A 97 -10.76 -5.85 -4.91
N ALA A 98 -10.12 -5.03 -4.07
CA ALA A 98 -10.02 -5.28 -2.65
C ALA A 98 -11.32 -4.90 -1.94
N ARG A 99 -11.66 -5.68 -0.91
CA ARG A 99 -12.59 -5.29 0.13
C ARG A 99 -11.86 -4.44 1.16
N VAL A 100 -12.43 -3.29 1.51
CA VAL A 100 -11.94 -2.43 2.59
C VAL A 100 -13.03 -2.31 3.65
N TYR A 101 -12.71 -2.76 4.86
CA TYR A 101 -13.57 -2.68 6.04
C TYR A 101 -13.42 -1.31 6.71
N ARG A 102 -14.51 -0.80 7.28
CA ARG A 102 -14.54 0.40 8.11
C ARG A 102 -13.71 0.19 9.35
N HIS A 103 -14.01 -0.87 10.10
CA HIS A 103 -13.32 -1.21 11.34
C HIS A 103 -12.32 -2.34 11.11
N GLU A 104 -11.26 -2.36 11.90
CA GLU A 104 -10.33 -3.48 11.90
C GLU A 104 -11.05 -4.81 12.19
N GLN A 105 -10.55 -5.86 11.59
CA GLN A 105 -11.03 -7.22 11.72
C GLN A 105 -9.96 -8.03 12.45
N ASP A 106 -10.39 -8.97 13.29
CA ASP A 106 -9.47 -9.78 14.09
C ASP A 106 -8.58 -10.73 13.26
N GLY A 107 -7.50 -11.16 13.89
CA GLY A 107 -6.70 -12.30 13.47
C GLY A 107 -7.53 -13.56 13.23
N ASN A 108 -7.06 -14.44 12.35
CA ASN A 108 -7.48 -15.84 12.37
C ASN A 108 -6.27 -16.72 12.68
N ARG A 109 -6.50 -17.93 13.21
CA ARG A 109 -5.42 -18.85 13.61
C ARG A 109 -4.52 -19.31 12.46
N ASN A 110 -4.99 -19.21 11.22
CA ASN A 110 -4.24 -19.61 10.03
C ASN A 110 -3.32 -18.50 9.53
N ARG A 111 -3.52 -17.25 9.97
CA ARG A 111 -2.74 -16.07 9.62
C ARG A 111 -1.88 -15.69 10.82
N VAL A 112 -0.72 -16.30 10.89
CA VAL A 112 0.20 -16.20 12.03
C VAL A 112 1.61 -15.89 11.54
N PHE A 113 2.34 -15.11 12.33
CA PHE A 113 3.80 -15.07 12.25
C PHE A 113 4.38 -15.30 13.64
N THR A 114 5.57 -15.88 13.67
CA THR A 114 6.31 -16.10 14.91
C THR A 114 7.39 -15.04 15.03
N TYR A 115 7.49 -14.43 16.21
CA TYR A 115 8.55 -13.48 16.54
C TYR A 115 8.94 -13.66 18.00
N ASP A 116 10.24 -13.73 18.27
CA ASP A 116 10.80 -13.97 19.60
C ASP A 116 10.18 -15.18 20.35
N GLY A 117 9.94 -16.27 19.62
CA GLY A 117 9.36 -17.50 20.18
C GLY A 117 7.84 -17.47 20.39
N GLU A 118 7.16 -16.35 20.14
CA GLU A 118 5.72 -16.21 20.31
C GLU A 118 4.96 -16.12 18.99
N ASN A 119 3.72 -16.60 18.99
CA ASN A 119 2.82 -16.59 17.83
C ASN A 119 1.86 -15.40 17.90
N TYR A 120 1.87 -14.60 16.84
CA TYR A 120 1.03 -13.41 16.72
C TYR A 120 -0.02 -13.58 15.63
N TYR A 121 -1.22 -13.05 15.85
CA TYR A 121 -2.36 -13.14 14.94
C TYR A 121 -2.79 -11.76 14.46
N PRO A 122 -2.22 -11.24 13.35
CA PRO A 122 -2.37 -9.84 13.00
C PRO A 122 -3.81 -9.44 12.70
N ARG A 123 -4.23 -8.23 13.06
CA ARG A 123 -5.51 -7.65 12.61
C ARG A 123 -5.42 -7.20 11.14
N TYR A 124 -6.54 -6.86 10.53
CA TYR A 124 -6.57 -6.37 9.14
C TYR A 124 -7.75 -5.44 8.86
N HIS A 125 -7.61 -4.57 7.86
CA HIS A 125 -8.70 -3.74 7.33
C HIS A 125 -9.05 -4.11 5.90
N ILE A 126 -8.18 -4.86 5.22
CA ILE A 126 -8.23 -5.03 3.78
C ILE A 126 -8.11 -6.50 3.44
N ARG A 127 -8.91 -6.97 2.49
CA ARG A 127 -8.82 -8.34 1.96
C ARG A 127 -8.92 -8.31 0.45
N ALA A 128 -8.07 -9.06 -0.22
CA ALA A 128 -8.14 -9.26 -1.67
C ALA A 128 -7.83 -10.71 -2.02
N ARG A 129 -8.22 -11.15 -3.23
CA ARG A 129 -7.74 -12.43 -3.74
C ARG A 129 -6.23 -12.37 -3.89
N ALA A 130 -5.54 -13.47 -3.59
CA ALA A 130 -4.09 -13.54 -3.78
C ALA A 130 -3.68 -13.28 -5.24
N THR A 131 -4.53 -13.65 -6.20
CA THR A 131 -4.33 -13.39 -7.64
C THR A 131 -4.49 -11.91 -8.03
N ASP A 132 -5.14 -11.11 -7.18
CA ASP A 132 -5.31 -9.66 -7.38
C ASP A 132 -4.26 -8.84 -6.63
N ALA A 133 -3.39 -9.51 -5.86
CA ALA A 133 -2.33 -8.88 -5.09
C ALA A 133 -1.00 -8.98 -5.83
N PHE A 134 -0.28 -7.86 -5.88
CA PHE A 134 1.02 -7.79 -6.53
C PHE A 134 2.02 -7.08 -5.63
N LEU A 135 3.09 -7.79 -5.27
CA LEU A 135 4.24 -7.25 -4.57
C LEU A 135 5.35 -6.97 -5.57
N ILE A 136 5.78 -5.71 -5.68
CA ILE A 136 6.91 -5.36 -6.54
C ILE A 136 8.19 -5.92 -5.88
N PRO A 137 9.05 -6.63 -6.63
CA PRO A 137 10.36 -7.05 -6.13
C PRO A 137 11.13 -5.87 -5.55
N ALA A 138 11.76 -6.03 -4.40
CA ALA A 138 12.35 -4.92 -3.64
C ALA A 138 13.31 -4.06 -4.47
N GLN A 139 14.09 -4.68 -5.37
CA GLN A 139 15.06 -4.01 -6.25
C GLN A 139 14.40 -3.21 -7.39
N ARG A 140 13.11 -3.44 -7.67
CA ARG A 140 12.33 -2.79 -8.73
C ARG A 140 11.40 -1.69 -8.21
N ARG A 141 11.32 -1.46 -6.89
CA ARG A 141 10.49 -0.42 -6.27
C ARG A 141 11.09 0.96 -6.48
N ASN A 142 10.82 1.54 -7.64
CA ASN A 142 11.40 2.80 -8.10
C ASN A 142 10.38 3.93 -8.25
N PHE A 143 9.08 3.63 -8.26
CA PHE A 143 8.04 4.66 -8.38
C PHE A 143 7.92 5.45 -7.07
N GLN A 144 8.58 6.60 -7.03
CA GLN A 144 8.53 7.52 -5.89
C GLN A 144 7.16 8.21 -5.76
N VAL A 145 6.66 8.25 -4.52
CA VAL A 145 5.49 9.03 -4.15
C VAL A 145 5.95 10.39 -3.62
N PRO A 146 5.52 11.52 -4.22
CA PRO A 146 5.91 12.85 -3.79
C PRO A 146 5.36 13.15 -2.40
N VAL A 147 6.13 13.87 -1.61
CA VAL A 147 5.64 14.45 -0.36
C VAL A 147 4.75 15.63 -0.71
N THR A 148 3.48 15.57 -0.33
CA THR A 148 2.50 16.62 -0.63
C THR A 148 1.46 16.75 0.47
N HIS A 149 0.88 17.94 0.61
CA HIS A 149 -0.24 18.22 1.52
C HIS A 149 -1.59 18.17 0.79
N LYS A 150 -1.62 17.64 -0.44
CA LYS A 150 -2.76 17.66 -1.34
C LYS A 150 -3.63 16.39 -1.28
N GLY A 151 -3.49 15.57 -0.22
CA GLY A 151 -4.37 14.43 0.04
C GLY A 151 -3.73 13.04 -0.08
N PHE A 152 -2.46 12.95 -0.49
CA PHE A 152 -1.65 11.73 -0.49
C PHE A 152 -0.19 12.07 -0.20
N GLY A 153 0.69 11.08 0.00
CA GLY A 153 2.12 11.32 0.22
C GLY A 153 2.48 12.04 1.52
N SER A 154 1.53 12.14 2.45
CA SER A 154 1.74 12.67 3.80
C SER A 154 2.20 11.56 4.77
N ARG A 155 2.42 11.90 6.05
CA ARG A 155 2.72 10.91 7.11
C ARG A 155 1.49 10.11 7.56
N THR A 156 0.27 10.43 7.10
CA THR A 156 -0.93 9.65 7.46
C THR A 156 -0.86 8.24 6.90
N PHE A 157 -1.17 7.24 7.71
CA PHE A 157 -1.15 5.84 7.29
C PHE A 157 -2.19 5.50 6.23
N VAL A 158 -3.28 6.25 6.16
CA VAL A 158 -4.32 6.09 5.15
C VAL A 158 -4.52 7.42 4.43
N SER A 159 -4.53 7.37 3.10
CA SER A 159 -4.76 8.52 2.23
C SER A 159 -5.77 8.15 1.15
N PHE A 160 -6.73 9.03 0.90
CA PHE A 160 -7.76 8.86 -0.12
C PHE A 160 -7.38 9.70 -1.34
N LEU A 161 -7.27 9.08 -2.51
CA LEU A 161 -7.00 9.79 -3.77
C LEU A 161 -8.34 10.23 -4.40
N ASP A 162 -9.12 10.95 -3.60
CA ASP A 162 -10.52 11.34 -3.85
C ASP A 162 -10.67 12.80 -4.31
N LYS A 163 -9.67 13.65 -4.07
CA LYS A 163 -9.71 15.06 -4.50
C LYS A 163 -9.63 15.20 -6.02
N ASP A 164 -10.56 15.96 -6.58
CA ASP A 164 -10.57 16.32 -8.00
C ASP A 164 -9.71 17.57 -8.26
N ILE A 165 -8.39 17.37 -8.27
CA ILE A 165 -7.40 18.41 -8.59
C ILE A 165 -6.34 17.85 -9.53
N LYS A 166 -5.73 18.73 -10.33
CA LYS A 166 -4.80 18.37 -11.40
C LYS A 166 -3.68 17.41 -10.94
N GLU A 167 -3.09 17.66 -9.78
CA GLU A 167 -1.98 16.87 -9.24
C GLU A 167 -2.42 15.45 -8.86
N VAL A 168 -3.57 15.31 -8.19
CA VAL A 168 -4.11 14.01 -7.81
C VAL A 168 -4.52 13.22 -9.05
N ASN A 169 -5.22 13.86 -10.00
CA ASN A 169 -5.63 13.21 -11.25
C ASN A 169 -4.43 12.77 -12.09
N THR A 170 -3.39 13.60 -12.18
CA THR A 170 -2.13 13.26 -12.86
C THR A 170 -1.45 12.07 -12.17
N PHE A 171 -1.37 12.09 -10.85
CA PHE A 171 -0.79 10.99 -10.09
C PHE A 171 -1.56 9.69 -10.29
N LYS A 172 -2.90 9.72 -10.21
CA LYS A 172 -3.75 8.54 -10.44
C LYS A 172 -3.52 7.95 -11.82
N LYS A 173 -3.47 8.78 -12.86
CA LYS A 173 -3.19 8.33 -14.24
C LYS A 173 -1.83 7.61 -14.32
N LEU A 174 -0.76 8.25 -13.84
CA LEU A 174 0.58 7.66 -13.85
C LEU A 174 0.69 6.38 -13.02
N LEU A 175 -0.03 6.31 -11.90
CA LEU A 175 -0.13 5.14 -11.05
C LEU A 175 -0.76 3.94 -11.77
N ILE A 176 -1.90 4.17 -12.43
CA ILE A 176 -2.63 3.13 -13.16
C ILE A 176 -1.76 2.60 -14.31
N GLU A 177 -1.19 3.51 -15.11
CA GLU A 177 -0.30 3.13 -16.21
C GLU A 177 0.92 2.35 -15.72
N TYR A 178 1.49 2.71 -14.57
CA TYR A 178 2.59 1.96 -13.97
C TYR A 178 2.16 0.56 -13.52
N ILE A 179 1.01 0.44 -12.85
CA ILE A 179 0.47 -0.85 -12.41
C ILE A 179 0.30 -1.79 -13.60
N GLU A 180 -0.37 -1.34 -14.65
CA GLU A 180 -0.63 -2.15 -15.85
C GLU A 180 0.66 -2.63 -16.53
N ARG A 181 1.70 -1.78 -16.57
CA ARG A 181 3.02 -2.16 -17.10
C ARG A 181 3.75 -3.13 -16.17
N ALA A 182 3.75 -2.87 -14.88
CA ALA A 182 4.46 -3.66 -13.88
C ALA A 182 3.89 -5.07 -13.75
N GLU A 183 2.57 -5.25 -13.91
CA GLU A 183 1.93 -6.57 -14.00
C GLU A 183 2.40 -7.38 -15.21
N ARG A 184 2.94 -6.72 -16.25
CA ARG A 184 3.56 -7.34 -17.43
C ARG A 184 5.09 -7.44 -17.30
N GLY A 185 5.64 -7.20 -16.11
CA GLY A 185 7.08 -7.26 -15.84
C GLY A 185 7.86 -5.99 -16.21
N ASN A 186 7.19 -4.91 -16.63
CA ASN A 186 7.85 -3.64 -16.96
C ASN A 186 7.71 -2.62 -15.81
N PHE A 187 8.79 -2.41 -15.08
CA PHE A 187 8.86 -1.52 -13.91
C PHE A 187 9.36 -0.11 -14.24
N ALA A 188 9.18 0.38 -15.47
CA ALA A 188 9.55 1.76 -15.80
C ALA A 188 8.69 2.77 -15.00
N SER A 189 9.33 3.49 -14.07
CA SER A 189 8.70 4.52 -13.26
C SER A 189 8.57 5.84 -14.01
N PRO A 190 7.52 6.63 -13.73
CA PRO A 190 7.45 8.03 -14.15
C PRO A 190 8.65 8.83 -13.65
N ASN A 191 9.01 9.88 -14.39
CA ASN A 191 10.10 10.77 -13.98
C ASN A 191 9.71 11.57 -12.74
N ARG A 192 10.66 11.71 -11.81
CA ARG A 192 10.54 12.65 -10.71
C ARG A 192 10.58 14.08 -11.29
N GLY A 193 9.46 14.79 -11.24
CA GLY A 193 9.43 16.22 -11.57
C GLY A 193 10.10 17.06 -10.48
N LYS A 194 10.10 18.40 -10.64
CA LYS A 194 10.52 19.32 -9.57
C LYS A 194 9.62 19.13 -8.33
N ARG A 195 10.15 19.44 -7.13
CA ARG A 195 9.51 19.26 -5.80
C ARG A 195 7.98 19.13 -5.84
N GLY A 196 7.48 17.95 -5.46
CA GLY A 196 6.04 17.70 -5.31
C GLY A 196 5.30 17.31 -6.59
N VAL A 197 5.96 17.31 -7.76
CA VAL A 197 5.35 16.99 -9.06
C VAL A 197 5.93 15.70 -9.63
N ILE A 198 5.08 14.85 -10.20
CA ILE A 198 5.49 13.71 -11.02
C ILE A 198 5.24 14.06 -12.48
N ALA A 199 6.25 13.85 -13.32
CA ALA A 199 6.16 14.08 -14.76
C ALA A 199 6.02 12.73 -15.50
N ALA A 200 5.42 12.78 -16.69
CA ALA A 200 5.35 11.62 -17.58
C ALA A 200 6.75 11.10 -17.95
N ILE A 201 6.83 9.85 -18.39
CA ILE A 201 8.08 9.21 -18.83
C ILE A 201 8.57 9.88 -20.13
N PRO A 202 9.86 10.25 -20.26
CA PRO A 202 10.41 10.74 -21.53
C PRO A 202 10.34 9.63 -22.59
N GLY A 203 9.87 9.97 -23.80
CA GLY A 203 9.84 9.04 -24.94
C GLY A 203 8.47 8.43 -25.26
N GLN A 204 7.43 8.68 -24.46
CA GLN A 204 6.05 8.46 -24.90
C GLN A 204 5.48 9.75 -25.50
N HIS A 205 5.99 10.14 -26.67
CA HIS A 205 5.23 11.01 -27.55
C HIS A 205 4.12 10.21 -28.22
N LYS A 206 2.95 10.83 -28.25
CA LYS A 206 1.68 10.36 -28.79
C LYS A 206 1.90 9.51 -30.06
N MET A 207 1.45 8.26 -30.05
CA MET A 207 0.80 7.75 -31.25
C MET A 207 -0.61 8.33 -31.23
N SER A 208 -0.83 9.23 -32.19
CA SER A 208 -2.09 9.89 -32.53
C SER A 208 -3.24 8.93 -32.67
#